data_AF-A0A974GWX0-F1
#
_entry.id   AF-A0A974GWX0-F1
#
_cell.length_a   1.000
_cell.length_b   1.000
_cell.length_c   1.000
_cell.angle_alpha   90.00
_cell.angle_beta   90.00
_cell.angle_gamma   90.00
#
_symmetry.space_group_name_H-M   'P 1'
#
loop_
_entity.id
_entity.type
_entity.pdbx_description
1 polymer ?
#
loop_
_entity_poly.entity_id
_entity_poly.type
_entity_poly.pdbx_seq_one_letter_code
_entity_poly.pdbx_strand_id
1 'polypeptide(L)'
;MMIKKEKIKVYDMTCGSCEKRVERAALNVDGVIAAKASYSGQFAEIEYDDDVCSHNNINKAINDAGYGTKQNSDYKFFGMVIIVAAILILGFNTAGFDMESQLNNASYAVLFIVGILTSIHCVGMCGGIMLSQTVNNESEDKLQAMKPALYYNAGRVLSYTVLGGIIGAVGSIFSLSFKSKAAVQIVAALFMIVMGLNMFGFSLFRKLQIKLPHSFCKFKNKSNSPFIVGLLNGFMPCGPLQTMQIFALGTGSPVKGALSMMIFSLGTVPLMLTFGAVSGLLSKGYTKRLLKLSGVMIIVLGIIMGNRGLSMLGYNLNPAVLALDKNDLSDDKENPNVAKAVIQDGVQIINMTVDNRGFTPNAFYVQKDIPVKWIIDGELINTCNNAIIIPSIDKEIKINKGENILEFTPNDSDMRFSCWMGMINGIIKVVDELDTVDTSVPDPSIPAPSTGPGCCSMPVDEDTASYYNPPSIYGDDISKVPTEMLIGKAENNALKISGIGYELQPLAAVVEKGSTTVITFDFTDFDNADGTYVIADGYTGEEITSFTAVKGINQVEITPVETSLYGIVKGNALLGIIEVVDSIDNIDLEEIRNYLIAE
;
A
#
# COMPACT_ATOMS: atom_id res chain seq x y z
N MET A 1 -14.86 -42.08 -47.76
CA MET A 1 -13.81 -41.34 -47.05
C MET A 1 -13.44 -40.09 -47.84
N MET A 2 -14.24 -39.03 -47.65
CA MET A 2 -13.86 -37.70 -48.10
C MET A 2 -13.20 -36.98 -46.93
N ILE A 3 -11.87 -37.03 -46.90
CA ILE A 3 -11.10 -36.28 -45.90
C ILE A 3 -11.17 -34.80 -46.26
N LYS A 4 -11.74 -34.01 -45.35
CA LYS A 4 -11.91 -32.57 -45.50
C LYS A 4 -11.01 -31.83 -44.51
N LYS A 5 -10.41 -30.74 -44.98
CA LYS A 5 -9.60 -29.84 -44.17
C LYS A 5 -10.28 -28.50 -44.04
N GLU A 6 -10.56 -28.07 -42.82
CA GLU A 6 -11.30 -26.85 -42.55
C GLU A 6 -10.62 -26.00 -41.46
N LYS A 7 -10.71 -24.68 -41.61
CA LYS A 7 -10.32 -23.73 -40.56
C LYS A 7 -11.56 -23.23 -39.83
N ILE A 8 -11.74 -23.72 -38.61
CA ILE A 8 -12.83 -23.32 -37.73
C ILE A 8 -12.35 -22.14 -36.89
N LYS A 9 -13.12 -21.05 -36.83
CA LYS A 9 -12.81 -19.94 -35.92
C LYS A 9 -13.07 -20.37 -34.48
N VAL A 10 -12.07 -20.19 -33.63
CA VAL A 10 -12.14 -20.54 -32.21
C VAL A 10 -11.71 -19.32 -31.41
N TYR A 11 -12.67 -18.77 -30.66
CA TYR A 11 -12.52 -17.58 -29.85
C TYR A 11 -12.18 -17.96 -28.40
N ASP A 12 -11.64 -16.99 -27.65
CA ASP A 12 -11.26 -17.10 -26.24
C ASP A 12 -10.10 -18.06 -25.91
N MET A 13 -9.30 -18.47 -26.90
CA MET A 13 -7.98 -19.04 -26.62
C MET A 13 -7.03 -17.93 -26.16
N THR A 14 -6.35 -18.13 -25.03
CA THR A 14 -5.46 -17.13 -24.42
C THR A 14 -4.00 -17.60 -24.29
N CYS A 15 -3.71 -18.89 -24.50
CA CYS A 15 -2.35 -19.42 -24.39
C CYS A 15 -2.16 -20.72 -25.19
N GLY A 16 -0.92 -21.20 -25.29
CA GLY A 16 -0.59 -22.47 -25.95
C GLY A 16 -1.18 -23.72 -25.27
N SER A 17 -1.49 -23.67 -23.96
CA SER A 17 -2.25 -24.74 -23.31
C SER A 17 -3.71 -24.76 -23.77
N CYS A 18 -4.29 -23.60 -24.11
CA CYS A 18 -5.62 -23.54 -24.71
C CYS A 18 -5.63 -24.16 -26.11
N GLU A 19 -4.56 -23.97 -26.90
CA GLU A 19 -4.41 -24.62 -28.21
C GLU A 19 -4.48 -26.14 -28.05
N LYS A 20 -3.64 -26.72 -27.19
CA LYS A 20 -3.62 -28.17 -26.93
C LYS A 20 -4.97 -28.72 -26.45
N ARG A 21 -5.70 -27.93 -25.66
CA ARG A 21 -7.02 -28.33 -25.15
C ARG A 21 -8.07 -28.37 -26.27
N VAL A 22 -8.07 -27.37 -27.14
CA VAL A 22 -8.92 -27.34 -28.34
C VAL A 22 -8.55 -28.49 -29.28
N GLU A 23 -7.26 -28.74 -29.49
CA GLU A 23 -6.76 -29.86 -30.29
C GLU A 23 -7.24 -31.21 -29.74
N ARG A 24 -7.07 -31.46 -28.43
CA ARG A 24 -7.53 -32.69 -27.79
C ARG A 24 -9.06 -32.85 -27.85
N ALA A 25 -9.79 -31.77 -27.61
CA ALA A 25 -11.25 -31.81 -27.68
C ALA A 25 -11.76 -32.15 -29.08
N ALA A 26 -11.10 -31.62 -30.12
CA ALA A 26 -11.43 -31.96 -31.50
C ALA A 26 -10.99 -33.39 -31.88
N LEU A 27 -9.80 -33.82 -31.45
CA LEU A 27 -9.30 -35.18 -31.71
C LEU A 27 -10.12 -36.27 -31.02
N ASN A 28 -10.82 -35.96 -29.93
CA ASN A 28 -11.72 -36.89 -29.25
C ASN A 28 -13.07 -37.04 -29.96
N VAL A 29 -13.32 -36.32 -31.05
CA VAL A 29 -14.53 -36.52 -31.86
C VAL A 29 -14.26 -37.60 -32.90
N ASP A 30 -15.09 -38.64 -32.90
CA ASP A 30 -15.00 -39.72 -33.88
C ASP A 30 -15.01 -39.17 -35.31
N GLY A 31 -14.06 -39.62 -36.13
CA GLY A 31 -13.86 -39.15 -37.50
C GLY A 31 -12.88 -37.98 -37.67
N VAL A 32 -12.34 -37.39 -36.60
CA VAL A 32 -11.27 -36.39 -36.70
C VAL A 32 -9.90 -37.07 -36.79
N ILE A 33 -9.12 -36.72 -37.81
CA ILE A 33 -7.82 -37.33 -38.14
C ILE A 33 -6.67 -36.48 -37.60
N ALA A 34 -6.77 -35.15 -37.71
CA ALA A 34 -5.79 -34.22 -37.17
C ALA A 34 -6.44 -32.90 -36.74
N ALA A 35 -5.92 -32.28 -35.68
CA ALA A 35 -6.34 -30.95 -35.25
C ALA A 35 -5.12 -30.13 -34.84
N LYS A 36 -5.07 -28.88 -35.29
CA LYS A 36 -4.02 -27.91 -34.94
C LYS A 36 -4.63 -26.55 -34.63
N ALA A 37 -4.49 -26.09 -33.41
CA ALA A 37 -5.08 -24.82 -32.97
C ALA A 37 -4.05 -23.68 -32.98
N SER A 38 -4.53 -22.46 -33.18
CA SER A 38 -3.75 -21.23 -33.10
C SER A 38 -4.47 -20.19 -32.25
N TYR A 39 -3.98 -19.93 -31.03
CA TYR A 39 -4.51 -18.86 -30.17
C TYR A 39 -4.26 -17.49 -30.79
N SER A 40 -3.08 -17.29 -31.39
CA SER A 40 -2.72 -16.02 -32.04
C SER A 40 -3.63 -15.73 -33.24
N GLY A 41 -3.96 -16.76 -34.03
CA GLY A 41 -4.83 -16.69 -35.19
C GLY A 41 -6.34 -16.81 -34.89
N GLN A 42 -6.74 -17.23 -33.68
CA GLN A 42 -8.13 -17.54 -33.32
C GLN A 42 -8.82 -18.54 -34.26
N PHE A 43 -8.11 -19.59 -34.64
CA PHE A 43 -8.69 -20.70 -35.41
C PHE A 43 -8.10 -22.05 -35.00
N ALA A 44 -8.83 -23.12 -35.31
CA ALA A 44 -8.33 -24.48 -35.33
C ALA A 44 -8.45 -25.04 -36.75
N GLU A 45 -7.35 -25.55 -37.27
CA GLU A 45 -7.29 -26.26 -38.54
C GLU A 45 -7.51 -27.75 -38.27
N ILE A 46 -8.60 -28.30 -38.82
CA ILE A 46 -9.07 -29.64 -38.50
C ILE A 46 -9.18 -30.43 -39.80
N GLU A 47 -8.63 -31.64 -39.79
CA GLU A 47 -8.75 -32.65 -40.84
C GLU A 47 -9.66 -33.76 -40.32
N TYR A 48 -10.78 -34.02 -40.99
CA TYR A 48 -11.79 -34.97 -40.55
C TYR A 48 -12.47 -35.67 -41.73
N ASP A 49 -13.04 -36.85 -41.48
CA ASP A 49 -13.84 -37.60 -42.45
C ASP A 49 -15.30 -37.12 -42.42
N ASP A 50 -15.75 -36.48 -43.50
CA ASP A 50 -17.07 -35.84 -43.61
C ASP A 50 -18.21 -36.89 -43.64
N ASP A 51 -17.88 -38.17 -43.88
CA ASP A 51 -18.81 -39.31 -43.83
C ASP A 51 -19.14 -39.74 -42.37
N VAL A 52 -18.25 -39.45 -41.41
CA VAL A 52 -18.32 -39.91 -40.01
C VAL A 52 -18.59 -38.76 -39.05
N CYS A 53 -18.06 -37.56 -39.35
CA CYS A 53 -18.12 -36.39 -38.48
C CYS A 53 -18.61 -35.17 -39.23
N SER A 54 -19.41 -34.33 -38.58
CA SER A 54 -19.87 -33.06 -39.14
C SER A 54 -19.22 -31.86 -38.46
N HIS A 55 -19.15 -30.74 -39.18
CA HIS A 55 -18.72 -29.44 -38.65
C HIS A 55 -19.42 -29.06 -37.32
N ASN A 56 -20.70 -29.42 -37.16
CA ASN A 56 -21.44 -29.13 -35.93
C ASN A 56 -20.99 -29.98 -34.74
N ASN A 57 -20.59 -31.24 -34.97
CA ASN A 57 -20.10 -32.12 -33.91
C ASN A 57 -18.77 -31.59 -33.35
N ILE A 58 -17.89 -31.14 -34.26
CA ILE A 58 -16.60 -30.53 -33.91
C ILE A 58 -16.81 -29.21 -33.16
N ASN A 59 -17.70 -28.35 -33.65
CA ASN A 59 -18.06 -27.10 -32.97
C ASN A 59 -18.63 -27.37 -31.57
N LYS A 60 -19.48 -28.39 -31.42
CA LYS A 60 -20.05 -28.76 -30.12
C LYS A 60 -18.95 -29.20 -29.16
N ALA A 61 -18.04 -30.07 -29.59
CA ALA A 61 -16.91 -30.52 -28.77
C ALA A 61 -16.00 -29.35 -28.33
N ILE A 62 -15.73 -28.39 -29.23
CA ILE A 62 -14.94 -27.19 -28.92
C ILE A 62 -15.69 -26.28 -27.92
N ASN A 63 -17.00 -26.10 -28.08
CA ASN A 63 -17.84 -25.34 -27.15
C ASN A 63 -17.92 -26.02 -25.77
N ASP A 64 -18.06 -27.35 -25.72
CA ASP A 64 -18.08 -28.17 -24.50
C ASP A 64 -16.70 -28.19 -23.80
N ALA A 65 -15.63 -27.92 -24.56
CA ALA A 65 -14.29 -27.65 -24.03
C ALA A 65 -14.12 -26.24 -23.46
N GLY A 66 -15.11 -25.34 -23.66
CA GLY A 66 -15.18 -23.99 -23.10
C GLY A 66 -14.77 -22.86 -24.05
N TYR A 67 -14.59 -23.15 -25.34
CA TYR A 67 -14.13 -22.19 -26.36
C TYR A 67 -15.25 -21.86 -27.34
N GLY A 68 -15.48 -20.58 -27.60
CA GLY A 68 -16.58 -20.15 -28.46
C GLY A 68 -16.22 -20.34 -29.94
N THR A 69 -17.13 -20.89 -30.74
CA THR A 69 -16.97 -20.96 -32.21
C THR A 69 -17.76 -19.89 -32.96
N LYS A 70 -18.46 -19.02 -32.22
CA LYS A 70 -19.20 -17.85 -32.73
C LYS A 70 -18.68 -16.56 -32.08
N GLN A 71 -18.63 -15.48 -32.84
CA GLN A 71 -18.22 -14.16 -32.36
C GLN A 71 -19.31 -13.63 -31.41
N ASN A 72 -18.93 -13.24 -30.20
CA ASN A 72 -19.85 -12.68 -29.21
C ASN A 72 -19.49 -11.19 -29.00
N SER A 73 -20.48 -10.29 -28.96
CA SER A 73 -20.30 -8.84 -29.17
C SER A 73 -19.66 -8.06 -28.00
N ASP A 74 -19.15 -6.87 -28.34
CA ASP A 74 -18.27 -5.96 -27.57
C ASP A 74 -18.88 -5.26 -26.34
N TYR A 75 -20.13 -5.55 -25.96
CA TYR A 75 -20.80 -4.89 -24.81
C TYR A 75 -20.16 -5.21 -23.43
N LYS A 76 -19.27 -6.20 -23.37
CA LYS A 76 -18.48 -6.51 -22.17
C LYS A 76 -17.34 -5.53 -21.92
N PHE A 77 -17.01 -4.66 -22.89
CA PHE A 77 -15.99 -3.63 -22.78
C PHE A 77 -16.45 -2.44 -21.91
N PHE A 78 -17.69 -1.97 -22.06
CA PHE A 78 -18.21 -0.84 -21.26
C PHE A 78 -18.42 -1.18 -19.79
N GLY A 79 -18.97 -2.36 -19.48
CA GLY A 79 -19.05 -2.85 -18.10
C GLY A 79 -17.68 -3.01 -17.44
N MET A 80 -16.62 -3.12 -18.24
CA MET A 80 -15.24 -3.25 -17.77
C MET A 80 -14.58 -1.94 -17.43
N VAL A 81 -14.79 -0.90 -18.24
CA VAL A 81 -14.31 0.44 -17.92
C VAL A 81 -14.88 0.87 -16.58
N ILE A 82 -16.14 0.52 -16.31
CA ILE A 82 -16.80 0.79 -15.02
C ILE A 82 -16.17 -0.03 -13.88
N ILE A 83 -15.89 -1.33 -14.06
CA ILE A 83 -15.25 -2.16 -13.01
C ILE A 83 -13.80 -1.72 -12.78
N VAL A 84 -13.05 -1.42 -13.83
CA VAL A 84 -11.67 -0.91 -13.76
C VAL A 84 -11.65 0.46 -13.09
N ALA A 85 -12.54 1.37 -13.48
CA ALA A 85 -12.68 2.67 -12.84
C ALA A 85 -13.09 2.51 -11.36
N ALA A 86 -14.04 1.63 -11.04
CA ALA A 86 -14.42 1.35 -9.66
C ALA A 86 -13.27 0.77 -8.84
N ILE A 87 -12.50 -0.19 -9.38
CA ILE A 87 -11.33 -0.76 -8.70
C ILE A 87 -10.18 0.25 -8.61
N LEU A 88 -10.00 1.12 -9.59
CA LEU A 88 -9.00 2.20 -9.53
C LEU A 88 -9.42 3.24 -8.49
N ILE A 89 -10.66 3.72 -8.51
CA ILE A 89 -11.21 4.65 -7.51
C ILE A 89 -11.11 4.04 -6.12
N LEU A 90 -11.53 2.77 -5.97
CA LEU A 90 -11.38 2.06 -4.70
C LEU A 90 -9.90 1.88 -4.34
N GLY A 91 -9.01 1.54 -5.26
CA GLY A 91 -7.57 1.34 -5.00
C GLY A 91 -6.82 2.62 -4.64
N PHE A 92 -7.18 3.75 -5.26
CA PHE A 92 -6.68 5.07 -4.88
C PHE A 92 -7.29 5.55 -3.55
N ASN A 93 -8.53 5.16 -3.22
CA ASN A 93 -9.19 5.46 -1.94
C ASN A 93 -8.88 4.43 -0.83
N THR A 94 -8.36 3.26 -1.16
CA THR A 94 -7.90 2.18 -0.26
C THR A 94 -6.39 2.08 -0.26
N ALA A 95 -5.72 3.23 -0.35
CA ALA A 95 -4.29 3.41 -0.09
C ALA A 95 -3.89 3.07 1.38
N GLY A 96 -4.56 2.11 2.01
CA GLY A 96 -4.36 1.65 3.39
C GLY A 96 -3.84 0.20 3.50
N PHE A 97 -3.43 -0.44 2.39
CA PHE A 97 -2.72 -1.72 2.45
C PHE A 97 -1.33 -1.59 1.85
N ASP A 98 -0.46 -0.88 2.58
CA ASP A 98 0.93 -0.74 2.19
C ASP A 98 1.77 -1.84 2.84
N MET A 99 2.04 -2.88 2.06
CA MET A 99 2.86 -4.01 2.47
C MET A 99 4.30 -3.61 2.83
N GLU A 100 4.74 -2.45 2.32
CA GLU A 100 6.04 -1.84 2.52
C GLU A 100 6.29 -1.45 3.99
N SER A 101 5.25 -0.99 4.69
CA SER A 101 5.34 -0.56 6.10
C SER A 101 5.58 -1.71 7.08
N GLN A 102 5.11 -2.91 6.74
CA GLN A 102 5.35 -4.12 7.53
C GLN A 102 6.75 -4.72 7.33
N LEU A 103 7.49 -4.30 6.30
CA LEU A 103 8.75 -4.93 5.93
C LEU A 103 9.96 -4.36 6.67
N ASN A 104 9.86 -3.20 7.29
CA ASN A 104 10.98 -2.59 7.98
C ASN A 104 11.27 -3.32 9.31
N ASN A 105 12.45 -3.93 9.43
CA ASN A 105 12.79 -4.96 10.42
C ASN A 105 11.74 -6.07 10.57
N ALA A 106 11.08 -6.43 9.48
CA ALA A 106 10.22 -7.59 9.49
C ALA A 106 11.00 -8.80 9.98
N SER A 107 10.61 -9.28 11.16
CA SER A 107 11.00 -10.62 11.57
C SER A 107 10.61 -11.57 10.44
N TYR A 108 11.33 -12.67 10.29
CA TYR A 108 10.97 -13.68 9.30
C TYR A 108 9.49 -14.11 9.43
N ALA A 109 8.89 -14.03 10.63
CA ALA A 109 7.46 -14.25 10.83
C ALA A 109 6.58 -13.21 10.11
N VAL A 110 6.93 -11.92 10.15
CA VAL A 110 6.21 -10.88 9.41
C VAL A 110 6.36 -11.09 7.90
N LEU A 111 7.55 -11.41 7.40
CA LEU A 111 7.76 -11.75 5.98
C LEU A 111 6.89 -12.92 5.53
N PHE A 112 6.73 -13.92 6.40
CA PHE A 112 5.87 -15.07 6.15
C PHE A 112 4.39 -14.68 6.10
N ILE A 113 3.91 -13.87 7.05
CA ILE A 113 2.53 -13.37 7.09
C ILE A 113 2.24 -12.50 5.86
N VAL A 114 3.16 -11.61 5.51
CA VAL A 114 3.10 -10.82 4.27
C VAL A 114 3.03 -11.74 3.05
N GLY A 115 3.81 -12.82 3.02
CA GLY A 115 3.70 -13.88 2.01
C GLY A 115 2.30 -14.53 1.96
N ILE A 116 1.68 -14.79 3.10
CA ILE A 116 0.31 -15.32 3.16
C ILE A 116 -0.69 -14.30 2.64
N LEU A 117 -0.64 -13.05 3.07
CA LEU A 117 -1.59 -12.01 2.65
C LEU A 117 -1.48 -11.71 1.15
N THR A 118 -0.25 -11.63 0.64
CA THR A 118 0.01 -11.43 -0.80
C THR A 118 -0.36 -12.62 -1.67
N SER A 119 -0.54 -13.80 -1.09
CA SER A 119 -0.90 -14.98 -1.85
C SER A 119 -2.26 -14.85 -2.53
N ILE A 120 -3.17 -14.00 -2.01
CA ILE A 120 -4.44 -13.63 -2.65
C ILE A 120 -4.17 -12.98 -4.02
N HIS A 121 -3.25 -12.02 -4.05
CA HIS A 121 -2.77 -11.40 -5.28
C HIS A 121 -2.08 -12.44 -6.20
N CYS A 122 -1.28 -13.34 -5.62
CA CYS A 122 -0.62 -14.41 -6.38
C CYS A 122 -1.63 -15.37 -7.04
N VAL A 123 -2.76 -15.69 -6.38
CA VAL A 123 -3.87 -16.46 -6.99
C VAL A 123 -4.46 -15.71 -8.16
N GLY A 124 -4.66 -14.41 -8.00
CA GLY A 124 -5.12 -13.55 -9.09
C GLY A 124 -4.16 -13.58 -10.28
N MET A 125 -2.88 -13.29 -10.11
CA MET A 125 -1.93 -13.15 -11.23
C MET A 125 -1.29 -14.48 -11.66
N CYS A 126 -0.56 -15.12 -10.75
CA CYS A 126 0.21 -16.35 -11.01
C CYS A 126 -0.67 -17.61 -11.04
N GLY A 127 -1.85 -17.58 -10.41
CA GLY A 127 -2.77 -18.71 -10.35
C GLY A 127 -3.18 -19.20 -11.74
N GLY A 128 -3.40 -18.30 -12.71
CA GLY A 128 -3.69 -18.66 -14.10
C GLY A 128 -2.55 -19.42 -14.80
N ILE A 129 -1.30 -19.09 -14.47
CA ILE A 129 -0.11 -19.74 -15.01
C ILE A 129 0.05 -21.13 -14.38
N MET A 130 -0.07 -21.23 -13.06
CA MET A 130 -0.06 -22.50 -12.35
C MET A 130 -1.16 -23.45 -12.87
N LEU A 131 -2.37 -22.90 -13.09
CA LEU A 131 -3.49 -23.61 -13.71
C LEU A 131 -3.16 -24.18 -15.08
N SER A 132 -2.52 -23.39 -15.94
CA SER A 132 -2.13 -23.83 -17.28
C SER A 132 -1.17 -25.04 -17.28
N GLN A 133 -0.46 -25.25 -16.16
CA GLN A 133 0.47 -26.36 -15.94
C GLN A 133 -0.20 -27.57 -15.26
N THR A 134 -1.25 -27.38 -14.46
CA THR A 134 -1.98 -28.46 -13.75
C THR A 134 -3.11 -29.07 -14.57
N VAL A 135 -3.77 -28.28 -15.43
CA VAL A 135 -4.97 -28.69 -16.21
C VAL A 135 -4.69 -29.79 -17.25
N ASN A 136 -3.43 -30.10 -17.56
CA ASN A 136 -3.08 -31.14 -18.53
C ASN A 136 -2.93 -32.55 -17.94
N ASN A 137 -2.96 -32.72 -16.62
CA ASN A 137 -2.88 -34.03 -15.96
C ASN A 137 -4.26 -34.42 -15.42
N GLU A 138 -5.06 -35.10 -16.25
CA GLU A 138 -6.25 -35.85 -15.80
C GLU A 138 -5.79 -37.16 -15.16
N SER A 139 -5.31 -37.11 -13.92
CA SER A 139 -4.99 -38.31 -13.13
C SER A 139 -6.09 -38.55 -12.09
N GLU A 140 -6.62 -39.77 -12.01
CA GLU A 140 -7.62 -40.17 -11.00
C GLU A 140 -7.09 -40.05 -9.56
N ASP A 141 -5.77 -40.13 -9.37
CA ASP A 141 -5.11 -39.93 -8.08
C ASP A 141 -4.96 -38.45 -7.70
N LYS A 142 -5.61 -38.05 -6.59
CA LYS A 142 -5.50 -36.70 -6.00
C LYS A 142 -4.05 -36.27 -5.74
N LEU A 143 -3.18 -37.20 -5.36
CA LEU A 143 -1.76 -36.92 -5.08
C LEU A 143 -0.97 -36.63 -6.36
N GLN A 144 -1.28 -37.31 -7.47
CA GLN A 144 -0.65 -37.08 -8.78
C GLN A 144 -1.14 -35.76 -9.40
N ALA A 145 -2.39 -35.37 -9.13
CA ALA A 145 -2.97 -34.09 -9.55
C ALA A 145 -2.29 -32.89 -8.86
N MET A 146 -1.76 -33.05 -7.64
CA MET A 146 -1.05 -31.98 -6.90
C MET A 146 0.44 -31.85 -7.26
N LYS A 147 1.04 -32.89 -7.86
CA LYS A 147 2.47 -32.92 -8.21
C LYS A 147 2.92 -31.72 -9.07
N PRO A 148 2.18 -31.27 -10.10
CA PRO A 148 2.57 -30.11 -10.89
C PRO A 148 2.54 -28.79 -10.11
N ALA A 149 1.56 -28.62 -9.20
CA ALA A 149 1.47 -27.44 -8.33
C ALA A 149 2.63 -27.40 -7.32
N LEU A 150 3.04 -28.55 -6.80
CA LEU A 150 4.19 -28.67 -5.91
C LEU A 150 5.50 -28.30 -6.63
N TYR A 151 5.73 -28.86 -7.82
CA TYR A 151 6.91 -28.52 -8.62
C TYR A 151 6.95 -27.04 -9.03
N TYR A 152 5.80 -26.47 -9.40
CA TYR A 152 5.70 -25.04 -9.72
C TYR A 152 6.09 -24.17 -8.52
N ASN A 153 5.51 -24.42 -7.34
CA ASN A 153 5.83 -23.64 -6.15
C ASN A 153 7.27 -23.87 -5.65
N ALA A 154 7.81 -25.08 -5.78
CA ALA A 154 9.22 -25.36 -5.47
C ALA A 154 10.16 -24.55 -6.38
N GLY A 155 9.88 -24.49 -7.68
CA GLY A 155 10.63 -23.65 -8.61
C GLY A 155 10.53 -22.17 -8.28
N ARG A 156 9.33 -21.70 -7.87
CA ARG A 156 9.09 -20.32 -7.47
C ARG A 156 9.87 -19.92 -6.22
N VAL A 157 9.79 -20.74 -5.16
CA VAL A 157 10.55 -20.51 -3.92
C VAL A 157 12.05 -20.46 -4.22
N LEU A 158 12.57 -21.44 -4.98
CA LEU A 158 13.98 -21.45 -5.34
C LEU A 158 14.41 -20.21 -6.13
N SER A 159 13.60 -19.77 -7.10
CA SER A 159 13.89 -18.58 -7.90
C SER A 159 13.89 -17.31 -7.05
N TYR A 160 12.91 -17.16 -6.16
CA TYR A 160 12.80 -15.98 -5.28
C TYR A 160 14.00 -15.94 -4.32
N THR A 161 14.38 -17.07 -3.72
CA THR A 161 15.56 -17.17 -2.86
C THR A 161 16.84 -16.79 -3.58
N VAL A 162 17.07 -17.32 -4.79
CA VAL A 162 18.28 -17.02 -5.58
C VAL A 162 18.31 -15.55 -5.98
N LEU A 163 17.20 -15.00 -6.48
CA LEU A 163 17.11 -13.58 -6.83
C LEU A 163 17.26 -12.67 -5.62
N GLY A 164 16.69 -13.03 -4.47
CA GLY A 164 16.88 -12.32 -3.21
C GLY A 164 18.34 -12.27 -2.80
N GLY A 165 19.07 -13.37 -2.96
CA GLY A 165 20.51 -13.40 -2.67
C GLY A 165 21.33 -12.55 -3.63
N ILE A 166 21.02 -12.59 -4.93
CA ILE A 166 21.69 -11.75 -5.94
C ILE A 166 21.42 -10.27 -5.64
N ILE A 167 20.16 -9.90 -5.41
CA ILE A 167 19.75 -8.52 -5.18
C ILE A 167 20.30 -8.02 -3.83
N GLY A 168 20.27 -8.84 -2.78
CA GLY A 168 20.91 -8.50 -1.50
C GLY A 168 22.43 -8.35 -1.60
N ALA A 169 23.11 -9.13 -2.47
CA ALA A 169 24.52 -8.93 -2.77
C ALA A 169 24.77 -7.62 -3.53
N VAL A 170 23.90 -7.27 -4.49
CA VAL A 170 24.00 -6.00 -5.21
C VAL A 170 23.80 -4.82 -4.27
N GLY A 171 22.93 -4.95 -3.26
CA GLY A 171 22.67 -3.93 -2.25
C GLY A 171 23.88 -3.55 -1.41
N SER A 172 24.89 -4.43 -1.28
CA SER A 172 26.13 -4.10 -0.57
C SER A 172 27.11 -3.26 -1.39
N ILE A 173 26.88 -3.13 -2.70
CA ILE A 173 27.81 -2.50 -3.65
C ILE A 173 27.16 -1.32 -4.39
N PHE A 174 25.83 -1.34 -4.57
CA PHE A 174 25.10 -0.39 -5.40
C PHE A 174 24.04 0.38 -4.60
N SER A 175 24.26 1.69 -4.47
CA SER A 175 23.18 2.68 -4.36
C SER A 175 22.68 2.96 -5.78
N LEU A 176 21.58 2.32 -6.20
CA LEU A 176 20.92 2.63 -7.47
C LEU A 176 20.36 4.06 -7.41
N SER A 177 20.71 4.92 -8.37
CA SER A 177 20.14 6.27 -8.43
C SER A 177 18.63 6.21 -8.60
N PHE A 178 17.91 7.20 -8.06
CA PHE A 178 16.45 7.26 -8.20
C PHE A 178 15.97 7.22 -9.66
N LYS A 179 16.72 7.78 -10.61
CA LYS A 179 16.40 7.71 -12.06
C LYS A 179 16.40 6.28 -12.58
N SER A 180 17.36 5.46 -12.15
CA SER A 180 17.42 4.04 -12.55
C SER A 180 16.28 3.22 -11.94
N LYS A 181 15.96 3.47 -10.66
CA LYS A 181 14.81 2.86 -9.97
C LYS A 181 13.49 3.19 -10.68
N ALA A 182 13.29 4.47 -11.00
CA ALA A 182 12.13 4.96 -11.75
C ALA A 182 12.03 4.32 -13.14
N ALA A 183 13.13 4.27 -13.89
CA ALA A 183 13.16 3.67 -15.24
C ALA A 183 12.77 2.19 -15.21
N VAL A 184 13.29 1.41 -14.25
CA VAL A 184 12.95 -0.01 -14.10
C VAL A 184 11.47 -0.18 -13.79
N GLN A 185 10.90 0.61 -12.88
CA GLN A 185 9.47 0.57 -12.56
C GLN A 185 8.59 0.91 -13.77
N ILE A 186 8.95 1.94 -14.55
CA ILE A 186 8.20 2.35 -15.74
C ILE A 186 8.21 1.27 -16.82
N VAL A 187 9.39 0.69 -17.10
CA VAL A 187 9.51 -0.39 -18.10
C VAL A 187 8.72 -1.63 -17.66
N ALA A 188 8.83 -1.99 -16.39
CA ALA A 188 8.07 -3.09 -15.80
C ALA A 188 6.55 -2.85 -15.85
N ALA A 189 6.10 -1.60 -15.64
CA ALA A 189 4.70 -1.20 -15.71
C ALA A 189 4.14 -1.35 -17.12
N LEU A 190 4.87 -0.85 -18.11
CA LEU A 190 4.52 -1.01 -19.52
C LEU A 190 4.38 -2.49 -19.90
N PHE A 191 5.33 -3.32 -19.47
CA PHE A 191 5.30 -4.77 -19.71
C PHE A 191 4.07 -5.44 -19.06
N MET A 192 3.75 -5.09 -17.80
CA MET A 192 2.55 -5.60 -17.12
C MET A 192 1.26 -5.20 -17.84
N ILE A 193 1.13 -3.94 -18.26
CA ILE A 193 -0.06 -3.46 -18.99
C ILE A 193 -0.24 -4.25 -20.29
N VAL A 194 0.85 -4.42 -21.06
CA VAL A 194 0.81 -5.21 -22.31
C VAL A 194 0.43 -6.67 -22.05
N MET A 195 0.97 -7.29 -20.99
CA MET A 195 0.65 -8.67 -20.61
C MET A 195 -0.82 -8.81 -20.18
N GLY A 196 -1.33 -7.90 -19.35
CA GLY A 196 -2.72 -7.89 -18.91
C GLY A 196 -3.70 -7.71 -20.07
N LEU A 197 -3.40 -6.82 -21.02
CA LEU A 197 -4.18 -6.63 -22.25
C LEU A 197 -4.17 -7.88 -23.15
N ASN A 198 -3.06 -8.61 -23.19
CA ASN A 198 -2.95 -9.88 -23.92
C ASN A 198 -3.82 -10.97 -23.28
N MET A 199 -3.73 -11.15 -21.96
CA MET A 199 -4.57 -12.10 -21.20
C MET A 199 -6.06 -11.77 -21.33
N PHE A 200 -6.40 -10.49 -21.47
CA PHE A 200 -7.75 -10.03 -21.67
C PHE A 200 -8.33 -10.38 -23.07
N GLY A 201 -7.46 -10.56 -24.07
CA GLY A 201 -7.83 -11.04 -25.40
C GLY A 201 -7.73 -10.01 -26.53
N PHE A 202 -7.15 -8.82 -26.27
CA PHE A 202 -6.93 -7.80 -27.30
C PHE A 202 -6.07 -8.34 -28.45
N SER A 203 -6.52 -8.15 -29.69
CA SER A 203 -5.90 -8.71 -30.89
C SER A 203 -4.54 -8.07 -31.21
N LEU A 204 -4.36 -6.79 -30.90
CA LEU A 204 -3.16 -6.02 -31.23
C LEU A 204 -1.90 -6.58 -30.53
N PHE A 205 -2.04 -7.00 -29.27
CA PHE A 205 -0.90 -7.43 -28.44
C PHE A 205 -0.64 -8.95 -28.47
N ARG A 206 -1.45 -9.73 -29.19
CA ARG A 206 -1.26 -11.19 -29.34
C ARG A 206 0.00 -11.58 -30.13
N LYS A 207 0.49 -10.69 -30.99
CA LYS A 207 1.69 -10.90 -31.82
C LYS A 207 3.02 -10.63 -31.10
N LEU A 208 2.98 -9.91 -29.98
CA LEU A 208 4.16 -9.49 -29.20
C LEU A 208 4.72 -10.58 -28.27
N GLN A 209 4.30 -11.84 -28.41
CA GLN A 209 4.88 -12.92 -27.61
C GLN A 209 6.30 -13.23 -28.10
N ILE A 210 7.27 -13.05 -27.20
CA ILE A 210 8.63 -13.57 -27.37
C ILE A 210 8.52 -15.09 -27.38
N LYS A 211 8.49 -15.68 -28.57
CA LYS A 211 8.57 -17.13 -28.72
C LYS A 211 9.98 -17.54 -28.28
N LEU A 212 10.06 -18.32 -27.21
CA LEU A 212 11.32 -18.92 -26.77
C LEU A 212 12.00 -19.62 -27.96
N PRO A 213 13.30 -19.36 -28.22
CA PRO A 213 13.99 -19.95 -29.36
C PRO A 213 13.92 -21.47 -29.31
N HIS A 214 13.87 -22.10 -30.49
CA HIS A 214 13.53 -23.53 -30.64
C HIS A 214 14.43 -24.48 -29.81
N SER A 215 15.65 -24.04 -29.47
CA SER A 215 16.57 -24.74 -28.55
C SER A 215 16.01 -24.93 -27.13
N PHE A 216 15.26 -23.96 -26.59
CA PHE A 216 14.57 -24.09 -25.30
C PHE A 216 13.29 -24.94 -25.42
N CYS A 217 12.71 -25.05 -26.62
CA CYS A 217 11.59 -25.95 -26.90
C CYS A 217 11.98 -27.44 -26.96
N LYS A 218 13.26 -27.82 -26.98
CA LYS A 218 13.67 -29.24 -26.83
C LYS A 218 13.49 -29.76 -25.40
N PHE A 219 13.33 -28.89 -24.41
CA PHE A 219 13.00 -29.26 -23.02
C PHE A 219 11.50 -29.57 -22.80
N LYS A 220 10.68 -29.46 -23.84
CA LYS A 220 9.20 -29.46 -23.79
C LYS A 220 8.55 -30.84 -23.54
N ASN A 221 9.33 -31.90 -23.34
CA ASN A 221 8.84 -33.29 -23.25
C ASN A 221 9.24 -34.04 -21.97
N LYS A 222 9.61 -33.34 -20.88
CA LYS A 222 9.91 -33.97 -19.58
C LYS A 222 8.98 -33.47 -18.47
N SER A 223 8.74 -34.37 -17.50
CA SER A 223 7.96 -34.20 -16.25
C SER A 223 8.27 -32.93 -15.41
N ASN A 224 9.29 -32.14 -15.76
CA ASN A 224 9.78 -30.99 -14.99
C ASN A 224 9.31 -29.63 -15.55
N SER A 225 8.42 -29.60 -16.55
CA SER A 225 7.86 -28.35 -17.11
C SER A 225 7.31 -27.38 -16.04
N PRO A 226 6.52 -27.84 -15.04
CA PRO A 226 5.99 -26.93 -14.01
C PRO A 226 7.09 -26.28 -13.16
N PHE A 227 8.17 -27.00 -12.84
CA PHE A 227 9.30 -26.49 -12.08
C PHE A 227 10.05 -25.38 -12.81
N ILE A 228 10.28 -25.56 -14.12
CA ILE A 228 10.95 -24.54 -14.95
C ILE A 228 10.08 -23.28 -15.06
N VAL A 229 8.77 -23.43 -15.23
CA VAL A 229 7.85 -22.28 -15.24
C VAL A 229 7.87 -21.57 -13.88
N GLY A 230 7.91 -22.31 -12.78
CA GLY A 230 8.11 -21.77 -11.43
C GLY A 230 9.41 -20.99 -11.29
N LEU A 231 10.52 -21.51 -11.84
CA LEU A 231 11.82 -20.83 -11.84
C LEU A 231 11.77 -19.48 -12.58
N LEU A 232 11.04 -19.42 -13.69
CA LEU A 232 10.88 -18.18 -14.46
C LEU A 232 9.98 -17.16 -13.75
N ASN A 233 9.14 -17.60 -12.79
CA ASN A 233 8.21 -16.72 -12.08
C ASN A 233 8.91 -15.67 -11.20
N GLY A 234 10.14 -15.93 -10.73
CA GLY A 234 10.92 -14.94 -9.97
C GLY A 234 11.30 -13.70 -10.76
N PHE A 235 11.28 -13.78 -12.08
CA PHE A 235 11.55 -12.64 -12.95
C PHE A 235 10.29 -11.85 -13.32
N MET A 236 9.11 -12.21 -12.78
CA MET A 236 7.90 -11.46 -13.05
C MET A 236 7.88 -10.14 -12.26
N PRO A 237 7.72 -8.99 -12.90
CA PRO A 237 7.59 -7.73 -12.19
C PRO A 237 6.18 -7.63 -11.59
N CYS A 238 5.98 -8.06 -10.35
CA CYS A 238 4.75 -7.76 -9.61
C CYS A 238 5.05 -6.89 -8.39
N GLY A 239 4.13 -5.99 -8.03
CA GLY A 239 4.33 -5.01 -6.95
C GLY A 239 4.85 -5.64 -5.66
N PRO A 240 4.19 -6.69 -5.11
CA PRO A 240 4.67 -7.34 -3.90
C PRO A 240 6.08 -7.93 -4.01
N LEU A 241 6.41 -8.54 -5.15
CA LEU A 241 7.76 -9.08 -5.37
C LEU A 241 8.78 -7.95 -5.48
N GLN A 242 8.44 -6.82 -6.11
CA GLN A 242 9.33 -5.67 -6.21
C GLN A 242 9.62 -5.05 -4.85
N THR A 243 8.59 -4.82 -4.03
CA THR A 243 8.75 -4.36 -2.64
C THR A 243 9.68 -5.32 -1.87
N MET A 244 9.50 -6.63 -2.03
CA MET A 244 10.37 -7.60 -1.38
C MET A 244 11.80 -7.62 -1.94
N GLN A 245 11.97 -7.36 -3.25
CA GLN A 245 13.29 -7.27 -3.92
C GLN A 245 14.03 -6.03 -3.44
N ILE A 246 13.30 -4.93 -3.28
CA ILE A 246 13.79 -3.68 -2.71
C ILE A 246 14.18 -3.88 -1.24
N PHE A 247 13.36 -4.58 -0.46
CA PHE A 247 13.72 -4.98 0.91
C PHE A 247 14.99 -5.83 0.92
N ALA A 248 15.08 -6.86 0.07
CA ALA A 248 16.27 -7.69 -0.05
C ALA A 248 17.51 -6.85 -0.44
N LEU A 249 17.36 -5.87 -1.34
CA LEU A 249 18.42 -4.92 -1.70
C LEU A 249 18.87 -4.11 -0.46
N GLY A 250 17.90 -3.61 0.33
CA GLY A 250 18.14 -2.89 1.57
C GLY A 250 18.89 -3.70 2.63
N THR A 251 18.77 -5.04 2.63
CA THR A 251 19.51 -5.88 3.60
C THR A 251 21.03 -5.81 3.44
N GLY A 252 21.54 -5.38 2.27
CA GLY A 252 22.98 -5.28 2.01
C GLY A 252 23.75 -6.60 2.18
N SER A 253 23.08 -7.74 2.20
CA SER A 253 23.69 -9.06 2.43
C SER A 253 23.04 -10.12 1.56
N PRO A 254 23.82 -10.93 0.82
CA PRO A 254 23.28 -12.03 0.02
C PRO A 254 22.50 -13.03 0.86
N VAL A 255 22.95 -13.30 2.10
CA VAL A 255 22.33 -14.30 2.95
C VAL A 255 21.02 -13.77 3.52
N LYS A 256 21.01 -12.53 4.05
CA LYS A 256 19.78 -11.91 4.56
C LYS A 256 18.76 -11.76 3.43
N GLY A 257 19.15 -11.21 2.27
CA GLY A 257 18.26 -11.07 1.11
C GLY A 257 17.67 -12.39 0.61
N ALA A 258 18.47 -13.46 0.57
CA ALA A 258 18.00 -14.79 0.18
C ALA A 258 17.00 -15.38 1.19
N LEU A 259 17.31 -15.30 2.49
CA LEU A 259 16.43 -15.79 3.56
C LEU A 259 15.12 -15.03 3.59
N SER A 260 15.17 -13.70 3.47
CA SER A 260 14.00 -12.84 3.45
C SER A 260 13.04 -13.25 2.31
N MET A 261 13.57 -13.40 1.10
CA MET A 261 12.78 -13.86 -0.06
C MET A 261 12.26 -15.29 0.06
N MET A 262 13.06 -16.19 0.65
CA MET A 262 12.66 -17.57 0.88
C MET A 262 11.43 -17.63 1.78
N ILE A 263 11.48 -16.93 2.91
CA ILE A 263 10.40 -16.94 3.92
C ILE A 263 9.14 -16.28 3.36
N PHE A 264 9.29 -15.14 2.68
CA PHE A 264 8.19 -14.51 1.94
C PHE A 264 7.57 -15.48 0.93
N SER A 265 8.39 -16.13 0.10
CA SER A 265 7.88 -17.07 -0.90
C SER A 265 7.20 -18.29 -0.26
N LEU A 266 7.71 -18.80 0.87
CA LEU A 266 7.10 -19.89 1.62
C LEU A 266 5.72 -19.50 2.16
N GLY A 267 5.53 -18.26 2.61
CA GLY A 267 4.22 -17.74 3.01
C GLY A 267 3.18 -17.80 1.90
N THR A 268 3.61 -17.71 0.63
CA THR A 268 2.68 -17.78 -0.52
C THR A 268 2.26 -19.21 -0.89
N VAL A 269 3.00 -20.23 -0.44
CA VAL A 269 2.81 -21.63 -0.86
C VAL A 269 1.49 -22.24 -0.38
N PRO A 270 1.04 -22.10 0.88
CA PRO A 270 -0.17 -22.75 1.39
C PRO A 270 -1.41 -22.41 0.57
N LEU A 271 -1.62 -21.13 0.26
CA LEU A 271 -2.79 -20.66 -0.48
C LEU A 271 -2.67 -21.01 -1.97
N MET A 272 -1.47 -20.97 -2.56
CA MET A 272 -1.24 -21.44 -3.92
C MET A 272 -1.50 -22.93 -4.09
N LEU A 273 -1.02 -23.77 -3.17
CA LEU A 273 -1.29 -25.21 -3.21
C LEU A 273 -2.77 -25.50 -3.03
N THR A 274 -3.43 -24.79 -2.11
CA THR A 274 -4.89 -24.88 -1.91
C THR A 274 -5.63 -24.50 -3.18
N PHE A 275 -5.27 -23.39 -3.81
CA PHE A 275 -5.85 -22.97 -5.09
C PHE A 275 -5.61 -24.02 -6.18
N GLY A 276 -4.39 -24.57 -6.28
CA GLY A 276 -4.06 -25.65 -7.21
C GLY A 276 -4.91 -26.90 -7.00
N ALA A 277 -5.15 -27.31 -5.76
CA ALA A 277 -5.98 -28.47 -5.42
C ALA A 277 -7.47 -28.21 -5.73
N VAL A 278 -8.01 -27.06 -5.35
CA VAL A 278 -9.42 -26.69 -5.57
C VAL A 278 -9.69 -26.38 -7.05
N SER A 279 -8.67 -25.98 -7.80
CA SER A 279 -8.82 -25.63 -9.20
C SER A 279 -9.22 -26.76 -10.13
N GLY A 280 -8.90 -28.01 -9.77
CA GLY A 280 -9.39 -29.19 -10.49
C GLY A 280 -10.91 -29.36 -10.38
N LEU A 281 -11.53 -28.78 -9.34
CA LEU A 281 -12.97 -28.81 -9.09
C LEU A 281 -13.72 -27.63 -9.72
N LEU A 282 -13.00 -26.60 -10.17
CA LEU A 282 -13.59 -25.40 -10.78
C LEU A 282 -14.05 -25.71 -12.22
N SER A 283 -15.29 -25.34 -12.55
CA SER A 283 -15.85 -25.60 -13.87
C SER A 283 -15.14 -24.77 -14.96
N LYS A 284 -15.10 -25.30 -16.18
CA LYS A 284 -14.40 -24.70 -17.34
C LYS A 284 -14.77 -23.22 -17.59
N GLY A 285 -16.01 -22.82 -17.26
CA GLY A 285 -16.49 -21.45 -17.40
C GLY A 285 -15.91 -20.47 -16.36
N TYR A 286 -15.63 -20.93 -15.14
CA TYR A 286 -15.06 -20.10 -14.08
C TYR A 286 -13.59 -19.78 -14.34
N THR A 287 -12.79 -20.74 -14.80
CA THR A 287 -11.37 -20.52 -15.14
C THR A 287 -11.19 -19.40 -16.16
N LYS A 288 -12.08 -19.33 -17.16
CA LYS A 288 -12.07 -18.29 -18.19
C LYS A 288 -12.44 -16.90 -17.67
N ARG A 289 -13.42 -16.81 -16.76
CA ARG A 289 -13.78 -15.54 -16.09
C ARG A 289 -12.64 -15.08 -15.18
N LEU A 290 -12.05 -16.02 -14.44
CA LEU A 290 -10.94 -15.76 -13.53
C LEU A 290 -9.72 -15.21 -14.29
N LEU A 291 -9.30 -15.84 -15.40
CA LEU A 291 -8.18 -15.35 -16.23
C LEU A 291 -8.41 -13.93 -16.79
N LYS A 292 -9.65 -13.59 -17.17
CA LYS A 292 -9.98 -12.23 -17.65
C LYS A 292 -9.96 -11.21 -16.50
N LEU A 293 -10.44 -11.58 -15.32
CA LEU A 293 -10.37 -10.76 -14.11
C LEU A 293 -8.91 -10.56 -13.65
N SER A 294 -8.08 -11.59 -13.74
CA SER A 294 -6.64 -11.50 -13.52
C SER A 294 -5.99 -10.49 -14.45
N GLY A 295 -6.32 -10.50 -15.75
CA GLY A 295 -5.79 -9.54 -16.72
C GLY A 295 -6.12 -8.09 -16.37
N VAL A 296 -7.36 -7.83 -15.91
CA VAL A 296 -7.78 -6.51 -15.42
C VAL A 296 -6.95 -6.07 -14.20
N MET A 297 -6.80 -6.95 -13.21
CA MET A 297 -6.00 -6.67 -12.01
C MET A 297 -4.54 -6.34 -12.36
N ILE A 298 -3.94 -7.08 -13.31
CA ILE A 298 -2.56 -6.84 -13.76
C ILE A 298 -2.41 -5.46 -14.42
N ILE A 299 -3.39 -5.03 -15.23
CA ILE A 299 -3.38 -3.70 -15.86
C ILE A 299 -3.42 -2.61 -14.79
N VAL A 300 -4.34 -2.73 -13.82
CA VAL A 300 -4.48 -1.78 -12.71
C VAL A 300 -3.17 -1.64 -11.94
N LEU A 301 -2.54 -2.76 -11.58
CA LEU A 301 -1.26 -2.75 -10.87
C LEU A 301 -0.12 -2.19 -11.73
N GLY A 302 -0.14 -2.45 -13.04
CA GLY A 302 0.77 -1.83 -13.99
C GLY A 302 0.65 -0.30 -14.01
N ILE A 303 -0.58 0.23 -13.99
CA ILE A 303 -0.83 1.68 -13.95
C ILE A 303 -0.34 2.28 -12.63
N ILE A 304 -0.67 1.67 -11.49
CA ILE A 304 -0.25 2.14 -10.16
C ILE A 304 1.28 2.18 -10.07
N MET A 305 1.94 1.11 -10.52
CA MET A 305 3.40 1.02 -10.50
C MET A 305 4.07 2.00 -11.48
N GLY A 306 3.45 2.24 -12.63
CA GLY A 306 3.89 3.27 -13.57
C GLY A 306 3.81 4.67 -12.98
N ASN A 307 2.71 4.97 -12.25
CA ASN A 307 2.56 6.25 -11.56
C ASN A 307 3.62 6.45 -10.48
N ARG A 308 3.94 5.41 -9.69
CA ARG A 308 5.05 5.47 -8.69
C ARG A 308 6.38 5.82 -9.35
N GLY A 309 6.72 5.14 -10.46
CA GLY A 309 7.95 5.42 -11.21
C GLY A 309 7.97 6.82 -11.82
N LEU A 310 6.84 7.32 -12.34
CA LEU A 310 6.72 8.70 -12.81
C LEU A 310 6.87 9.71 -11.67
N SER A 311 6.34 9.41 -10.47
CA SER A 311 6.40 10.30 -9.31
C SER A 311 7.84 10.54 -8.86
N MET A 312 8.69 9.51 -8.90
CA MET A 312 10.12 9.62 -8.63
C MET A 312 10.87 10.51 -9.64
N LEU A 313 10.30 10.77 -10.81
CA LEU A 313 10.81 11.71 -11.81
C LEU A 313 10.14 13.09 -11.71
N GLY A 314 9.24 13.30 -10.75
CA GLY A 314 8.50 14.55 -10.55
C GLY A 314 7.14 14.60 -11.26
N TYR A 315 6.70 13.53 -11.92
CA TYR A 315 5.39 13.48 -12.59
C TYR A 315 4.40 12.65 -11.74
N ASN A 316 3.37 13.28 -11.16
CA ASN A 316 2.33 12.55 -10.43
C ASN A 316 1.03 12.62 -11.24
N LEU A 317 0.59 11.48 -11.77
CA LEU A 317 -0.69 11.33 -12.46
C LEU A 317 -1.71 10.84 -11.44
N ASN A 318 -2.22 11.73 -10.60
CA ASN A 318 -3.34 11.39 -9.73
C ASN A 318 -4.65 11.50 -10.53
N PRO A 319 -5.35 10.39 -10.82
CA PRO A 319 -6.63 10.45 -11.52
C PRO A 319 -7.74 11.16 -10.73
N ALA A 320 -7.57 11.40 -9.42
CA ALA A 320 -8.48 12.26 -8.66
C ALA A 320 -8.50 13.71 -9.21
N VAL A 321 -7.39 14.19 -9.78
CA VAL A 321 -7.31 15.52 -10.45
C VAL A 321 -8.05 15.54 -11.79
N LEU A 322 -8.24 14.37 -12.42
CA LEU A 322 -8.97 14.23 -13.69
C LEU A 322 -10.45 13.86 -13.50
N ALA A 323 -10.87 13.44 -12.30
CA ALA A 323 -12.18 12.86 -12.04
C ALA A 323 -13.05 13.62 -11.02
N LEU A 324 -12.56 14.70 -10.41
CA LEU A 324 -13.36 15.52 -9.50
C LEU A 324 -13.56 16.92 -10.07
N ASP A 325 -14.64 17.04 -10.83
CA ASP A 325 -15.34 18.30 -11.04
C ASP A 325 -15.92 18.77 -9.69
N LYS A 326 -15.64 20.04 -9.39
CA LYS A 326 -16.29 20.95 -8.44
C LYS A 326 -17.39 20.34 -7.57
N ASN A 327 -17.11 20.19 -6.27
CA ASN A 327 -18.00 20.55 -5.16
C ASN A 327 -17.42 20.01 -3.84
N ASP A 328 -16.59 20.80 -3.18
CA ASP A 328 -16.79 21.04 -1.74
C ASP A 328 -16.10 22.35 -1.36
N LEU A 329 -16.91 23.39 -1.18
CA LEU A 329 -16.53 24.68 -0.63
C LEU A 329 -17.03 24.70 0.81
N SER A 330 -16.11 24.62 1.78
CA SER A 330 -16.16 25.29 3.09
C SER A 330 -15.36 24.48 4.13
N ASP A 331 -14.22 24.99 4.59
CA ASP A 331 -14.06 25.41 6.00
C ASP A 331 -12.75 26.21 6.18
N ASP A 332 -12.86 27.38 6.81
CA ASP A 332 -11.76 28.33 7.09
C ASP A 332 -10.91 27.84 8.28
N LYS A 333 -10.03 26.86 8.05
CA LYS A 333 -8.93 26.53 8.98
C LYS A 333 -7.64 26.34 8.20
N GLU A 334 -6.56 26.98 8.64
CA GLU A 334 -5.21 26.81 8.08
C GLU A 334 -4.94 25.33 7.82
N ASN A 335 -4.68 24.97 6.56
CA ASN A 335 -4.37 23.59 6.20
C ASN A 335 -3.00 23.24 6.84
N PRO A 336 -2.93 22.35 7.84
CA PRO A 336 -1.69 22.05 8.57
C PRO A 336 -0.61 21.40 7.68
N ASN A 337 -0.95 21.09 6.43
CA ASN A 337 -0.08 20.46 5.45
C ASN A 337 0.50 21.46 4.44
N VAL A 338 0.16 22.75 4.54
CA VAL A 338 0.66 23.83 3.69
C VAL A 338 1.31 24.91 4.55
N ALA A 339 2.57 25.24 4.27
CA ALA A 339 3.27 26.33 4.97
C ALA A 339 3.85 27.36 4.01
N LYS A 340 3.95 28.61 4.46
CA LYS A 340 4.70 29.67 3.78
C LYS A 340 6.10 29.77 4.39
N ALA A 341 7.09 30.08 3.56
CA ALA A 341 8.43 30.34 4.05
C ALA A 341 8.48 31.61 4.91
N VAL A 342 9.31 31.60 5.95
CA VAL A 342 9.58 32.79 6.76
C VAL A 342 10.90 33.39 6.30
N ILE A 343 10.87 34.64 5.83
CA ILE A 343 12.08 35.33 5.37
C ILE A 343 12.80 35.92 6.59
N GLN A 344 14.03 35.47 6.84
CA GLN A 344 14.92 35.98 7.88
C GLN A 344 16.30 36.24 7.25
N ASP A 345 16.85 37.43 7.45
CA ASP A 345 18.19 37.82 6.96
C ASP A 345 18.42 37.59 5.45
N GLY A 346 17.39 37.76 4.63
CA GLY A 346 17.46 37.55 3.18
C GLY A 346 17.46 36.08 2.73
N VAL A 347 17.17 35.15 3.65
CA VAL A 347 17.03 33.71 3.39
C VAL A 347 15.61 33.28 3.78
N GLN A 348 15.01 32.41 2.97
CA GLN A 348 13.69 31.85 3.23
C GLN A 348 13.83 30.57 4.03
N ILE A 349 13.20 30.49 5.21
CA ILE A 349 13.25 29.31 6.06
C ILE A 349 11.94 28.54 5.92
N ILE A 350 12.04 27.25 5.61
CA ILE A 350 10.91 26.31 5.63
C ILE A 350 11.23 25.16 6.58
N ASN A 351 10.26 24.77 7.40
CA ASN A 351 10.39 23.70 8.39
C ASN A 351 9.47 22.54 8.01
N MET A 352 9.99 21.32 8.06
CA MET A 352 9.24 20.11 7.81
C MET A 352 9.60 19.03 8.83
N THR A 353 8.60 18.39 9.41
CA THR A 353 8.75 17.19 10.22
C THR A 353 8.60 15.96 9.35
N VAL A 354 9.51 15.00 9.54
CA VAL A 354 9.46 13.66 8.94
C VAL A 354 9.21 12.66 10.05
N ASP A 355 8.00 12.09 10.04
CA ASP A 355 7.55 11.15 11.05
C ASP A 355 6.92 9.89 10.44
N ASN A 356 6.36 9.08 11.33
CA ASN A 356 5.53 7.92 11.06
C ASN A 356 4.13 8.27 10.51
N ARG A 357 3.93 9.45 9.92
CA ARG A 357 2.75 9.84 9.13
C ARG A 357 3.16 10.39 7.77
N GLY A 358 4.40 10.84 7.61
CA GLY A 358 5.01 11.20 6.34
C GLY A 358 5.75 12.52 6.44
N PHE A 359 5.49 13.42 5.48
CA PHE A 359 6.06 14.77 5.44
C PHE A 359 5.00 15.76 5.90
N THR A 360 5.28 16.53 6.95
CA THR A 360 4.36 17.53 7.47
C THR A 360 5.11 18.81 7.79
N PRO A 361 4.78 19.96 7.18
CA PRO A 361 3.89 20.13 6.02
C PRO A 361 4.44 19.40 4.77
N ASN A 362 3.56 18.98 3.85
CA ASN A 362 3.99 18.40 2.57
C ASN A 362 3.96 19.42 1.42
N ALA A 363 3.51 20.64 1.66
CA ALA A 363 3.50 21.72 0.69
C ALA A 363 4.08 23.01 1.27
N PHE A 364 4.93 23.68 0.49
CA PHE A 364 5.57 24.94 0.85
C PHE A 364 5.38 25.98 -0.23
N TYR A 365 5.19 27.25 0.14
CA TYR A 365 5.33 28.38 -0.77
C TYR A 365 6.65 29.09 -0.50
N VAL A 366 7.45 29.30 -1.56
CA VAL A 366 8.73 30.02 -1.55
C VAL A 366 8.75 31.03 -2.69
N GLN A 367 9.51 32.11 -2.52
CA GLN A 367 9.70 33.13 -3.53
C GLN A 367 10.87 32.77 -4.45
N LYS A 368 10.74 33.04 -5.76
CA LYS A 368 11.81 32.81 -6.72
C LYS A 368 13.07 33.62 -6.39
N ASP A 369 14.23 33.11 -6.82
CA ASP A 369 15.53 33.78 -6.74
C ASP A 369 16.06 34.12 -5.33
N ILE A 370 15.31 33.82 -4.25
CA ILE A 370 15.76 33.99 -2.87
C ILE A 370 16.23 32.64 -2.30
N PRO A 371 17.43 32.52 -1.72
CA PRO A 371 17.92 31.28 -1.12
C PRO A 371 16.94 30.69 -0.09
N VAL A 372 16.71 29.38 -0.17
CA VAL A 372 15.87 28.63 0.76
C VAL A 372 16.76 27.77 1.66
N LYS A 373 16.56 27.90 2.97
CA LYS A 373 17.08 26.99 3.99
C LYS A 373 15.94 26.09 4.45
N TRP A 374 15.98 24.84 4.01
CA TRP A 374 15.00 23.83 4.39
C TRP A 374 15.50 23.04 5.58
N ILE A 375 14.81 23.20 6.71
CA ILE A 375 15.06 22.49 7.97
C ILE A 375 14.10 21.31 8.02
N ILE A 376 14.65 20.11 8.10
CA ILE A 376 13.93 18.84 8.04
C ILE A 376 14.20 18.10 9.35
N ASP A 377 13.21 18.08 10.24
CA ASP A 377 13.32 17.40 11.53
C ASP A 377 12.86 15.94 11.41
N GLY A 378 13.81 15.02 11.53
CA GLY A 378 13.55 13.59 11.50
C GLY A 378 13.19 13.04 12.87
N GLU A 379 11.91 13.04 13.23
CA GLU A 379 11.45 12.50 14.52
C GLU A 379 11.47 10.96 14.52
N LEU A 380 10.79 10.36 13.53
CA LEU A 380 10.61 8.92 13.41
C LEU A 380 10.99 8.47 12.00
N ILE A 381 12.28 8.13 11.84
CA ILE A 381 12.85 7.70 10.57
C ILE A 381 12.75 6.19 10.41
N ASN A 382 12.19 5.76 9.29
CA ASN A 382 12.06 4.37 8.87
C ASN A 382 12.59 4.22 7.43
N THR A 383 12.64 2.98 6.91
CA THR A 383 13.17 2.77 5.56
C THR A 383 12.36 3.49 4.49
N CYS A 384 11.10 3.88 4.71
CA CYS A 384 10.27 4.57 3.72
C CYS A 384 10.54 6.08 3.65
N ASN A 385 10.82 6.73 4.78
CA ASN A 385 10.98 8.19 4.87
C ASN A 385 12.44 8.65 5.10
N ASN A 386 13.40 7.73 5.17
CA ASN A 386 14.82 8.00 5.39
C ASN A 386 15.55 8.74 4.24
N ALA A 387 14.88 9.07 3.15
CA ALA A 387 15.46 9.79 2.04
C ALA A 387 14.42 10.58 1.26
N ILE A 388 14.81 11.78 0.84
CA ILE A 388 14.01 12.68 0.01
C ILE A 388 14.71 12.88 -1.32
N ILE A 389 13.97 12.66 -2.41
CA ILE A 389 14.38 12.93 -3.78
C ILE A 389 13.76 14.25 -4.23
N ILE A 390 14.57 15.12 -4.82
CA ILE A 390 14.16 16.39 -5.41
C ILE A 390 14.63 16.41 -6.87
N PRO A 391 13.78 15.95 -7.82
CA PRO A 391 14.19 15.76 -9.21
C PRO A 391 14.63 17.04 -9.92
N SER A 392 14.03 18.20 -9.59
CA SER A 392 14.32 19.48 -10.23
C SER A 392 15.76 19.97 -10.04
N ILE A 393 16.42 19.55 -8.96
CA ILE A 393 17.82 19.88 -8.64
C ILE A 393 18.73 18.64 -8.62
N ASP A 394 18.22 17.50 -9.09
CA ASP A 394 18.94 16.22 -9.14
C ASP A 394 19.58 15.81 -7.79
N LYS A 395 18.91 16.11 -6.67
CA LYS A 395 19.39 15.77 -5.32
C LYS A 395 18.58 14.63 -4.71
N GLU A 396 19.30 13.71 -4.04
CA GLU A 396 18.76 12.72 -3.12
C GLU A 396 19.45 12.96 -1.77
N ILE A 397 18.68 13.33 -0.75
CA ILE A 397 19.18 13.58 0.60
C ILE A 397 18.76 12.45 1.51
N LYS A 398 19.70 11.92 2.29
CA LYS A 398 19.41 10.96 3.35
C LYS A 398 19.02 11.72 4.62
N ILE A 399 17.92 11.33 5.24
CA ILE A 399 17.39 11.93 6.46
C ILE A 399 17.84 11.09 7.65
N ASN A 400 18.45 11.75 8.63
CA ASN A 400 18.82 11.14 9.90
C ASN A 400 17.88 11.66 11.01
N LYS A 401 17.88 10.99 12.17
CA LYS A 401 17.12 11.46 13.33
C LYS A 401 17.59 12.85 13.77
N GLY A 402 16.65 13.75 14.06
CA GLY A 402 16.91 15.16 14.39
C GLY A 402 17.04 16.06 13.16
N GLU A 403 17.71 17.20 13.32
CA GLU A 403 17.74 18.26 12.30
C GLU A 403 18.63 17.91 11.08
N ASN A 404 18.04 18.01 9.89
CA ASN A 404 18.75 17.90 8.60
C ASN A 404 18.50 19.19 7.80
N ILE A 405 19.56 19.80 7.27
CA ILE A 405 19.46 21.08 6.56
C ILE A 405 19.78 20.87 5.09
N LEU A 406 18.93 21.41 4.21
CA LEU A 406 19.19 21.53 2.78
C LEU A 406 19.07 22.97 2.32
N GLU A 407 20.10 23.48 1.67
CA GLU A 407 20.10 24.79 1.03
C GLU A 407 20.04 24.67 -0.49
N PHE A 408 19.18 25.49 -1.09
CA PHE A 408 19.04 25.63 -2.54
C PHE A 408 18.41 26.98 -2.89
N THR A 409 18.52 27.38 -4.16
CA THR A 409 17.83 28.57 -4.68
C THR A 409 16.78 28.12 -5.68
N PRO A 410 15.48 28.41 -5.46
CA PRO A 410 14.42 28.06 -6.40
C PRO A 410 14.46 28.97 -7.64
N ASN A 411 14.31 28.36 -8.82
CA ASN A 411 14.11 29.05 -10.10
C ASN A 411 12.60 29.27 -10.33
N ASP A 412 12.18 29.74 -11.51
CA ASP A 412 10.78 30.00 -11.91
C ASP A 412 9.83 28.77 -11.95
N SER A 413 10.22 27.60 -11.45
CA SER A 413 9.42 26.37 -11.55
C SER A 413 9.19 25.69 -10.21
N ASP A 414 7.96 25.25 -9.97
CA ASP A 414 7.59 24.40 -8.84
C ASP A 414 8.51 23.18 -8.71
N MET A 415 8.88 22.86 -7.47
CA MET A 415 9.81 21.80 -7.16
C MET A 415 9.08 20.69 -6.42
N ARG A 416 8.86 19.56 -7.08
CA ARG A 416 8.31 18.38 -6.42
C ARG A 416 9.39 17.63 -5.67
N PHE A 417 9.01 17.06 -4.54
CA PHE A 417 9.86 16.15 -3.79
C PHE A 417 9.07 14.91 -3.38
N SER A 418 9.77 13.81 -3.19
CA SER A 418 9.17 12.55 -2.76
C SER A 418 10.11 11.78 -1.87
N CYS A 419 9.60 10.77 -1.16
CA CYS A 419 10.49 9.75 -0.60
C CYS A 419 11.24 9.00 -1.72
N TRP A 420 12.25 8.23 -1.35
CA TRP A 420 13.06 7.47 -2.30
C TRP A 420 12.29 6.44 -3.16
N MET A 421 11.02 6.19 -2.84
CA MET A 421 10.11 5.28 -3.55
C MET A 421 8.99 5.99 -4.31
N GLY A 422 8.90 7.33 -4.22
CA GLY A 422 7.85 8.10 -4.88
C GLY A 422 6.44 7.98 -4.26
N MET A 423 6.32 7.41 -3.06
CA MET A 423 5.02 7.16 -2.41
C MET A 423 4.57 8.34 -1.56
N ILE A 424 5.44 8.84 -0.69
CA ILE A 424 5.22 10.06 0.09
C ILE A 424 5.66 11.22 -0.81
N ASN A 425 4.76 12.16 -1.08
CA ASN A 425 4.99 13.24 -2.04
C ASN A 425 4.72 14.60 -1.41
N GLY A 426 5.49 15.58 -1.84
CA GLY A 426 5.30 16.98 -1.49
C GLY A 426 5.69 17.92 -2.62
N ILE A 427 5.40 19.20 -2.42
CA ILE A 427 5.66 20.24 -3.42
C ILE A 427 6.15 21.53 -2.76
N ILE A 428 7.13 22.17 -3.38
CA ILE A 428 7.54 23.53 -3.09
C ILE A 428 7.08 24.38 -4.27
N LYS A 429 6.05 25.20 -4.03
CA LYS A 429 5.48 26.16 -4.94
C LYS A 429 6.34 27.39 -5.02
N VAL A 430 6.78 27.74 -6.22
CA VAL A 430 7.59 28.95 -6.41
C VAL A 430 6.69 30.08 -6.92
N VAL A 431 6.68 31.19 -6.18
CA VAL A 431 5.85 32.36 -6.48
C VAL A 431 6.72 33.61 -6.69
N ASP A 432 6.14 34.62 -7.35
CA ASP A 432 6.81 35.90 -7.56
C ASP A 432 6.93 36.71 -6.26
N GLU A 433 5.86 36.73 -5.44
CA GLU A 433 5.81 37.43 -4.16
C GLU A 433 5.07 36.59 -3.12
N LEU A 434 5.76 36.28 -2.01
CA LEU A 434 5.23 35.39 -0.97
C LEU A 434 3.97 35.94 -0.28
N ASP A 435 3.91 37.27 -0.10
CA ASP A 435 2.83 37.97 0.61
C ASP A 435 1.49 37.93 -0.14
N THR A 436 1.52 37.64 -1.45
CA THR A 436 0.33 37.60 -2.31
C THR A 436 -0.36 36.24 -2.30
N VAL A 437 0.26 35.22 -1.72
CA VAL A 437 -0.27 33.86 -1.68
C VAL A 437 -1.35 33.75 -0.61
N ASP A 438 -2.54 33.31 -0.97
CA ASP A 438 -3.58 32.97 0.00
C ASP A 438 -3.61 31.45 0.23
N THR A 439 -3.24 31.03 1.44
CA THR A 439 -3.20 29.60 1.85
C THR A 439 -4.54 29.09 2.37
N SER A 440 -5.55 29.95 2.52
CA SER A 440 -6.92 29.56 2.86
C SER A 440 -7.67 28.98 1.65
N VAL A 441 -7.22 29.27 0.42
CA VAL A 441 -7.79 28.75 -0.81
C VAL A 441 -7.17 27.38 -1.14
N PRO A 442 -7.98 26.31 -1.32
CA PRO A 442 -7.48 25.01 -1.73
C PRO A 442 -6.81 25.07 -3.12
N ASP A 443 -5.52 24.74 -3.19
CA ASP A 443 -4.79 24.57 -4.46
C ASP A 443 -4.85 23.08 -4.90
N PRO A 444 -5.59 22.73 -5.96
CA PRO A 444 -5.74 21.36 -6.43
C PRO A 444 -4.45 20.75 -7.01
N SER A 445 -3.40 21.56 -7.21
CA SER A 445 -2.10 21.08 -7.67
C SER A 445 -1.17 20.63 -6.52
N ILE A 446 -1.57 20.88 -5.26
CA ILE A 446 -0.91 20.37 -4.07
C ILE A 446 -1.26 18.89 -3.88
N PRO A 447 -0.27 17.99 -3.71
CA PRO A 447 -0.56 16.60 -3.42
C PRO A 447 -1.29 16.47 -2.09
N ALA A 448 -2.27 15.55 -2.03
CA ALA A 448 -2.95 15.24 -0.79
C ALA A 448 -1.93 14.89 0.31
N PRO A 449 -2.19 15.28 1.57
CA PRO A 449 -1.35 14.89 2.70
C PRO A 449 -1.20 13.38 2.70
N SER A 450 -0.04 12.87 3.12
CA SER A 450 0.20 11.43 3.23
C SER A 450 -0.54 10.83 4.44
N THR A 451 -1.77 11.26 4.72
CA THR A 451 -2.59 10.86 5.86
C THR A 451 -3.46 9.68 5.47
N GLY A 452 -2.84 8.51 5.32
CA GLY A 452 -3.54 7.23 5.22
C GLY A 452 -3.17 6.34 6.41
N PRO A 453 -4.12 5.65 7.06
CA PRO A 453 -3.76 4.60 8.00
C PRO A 453 -3.10 3.47 7.19
N GLY A 454 -1.77 3.36 7.25
CA GLY A 454 -1.10 2.17 6.69
C GLY A 454 0.30 2.31 6.10
N CYS A 455 0.91 3.50 6.02
CA CYS A 455 2.26 3.57 5.43
C CYS A 455 3.37 3.91 6.42
N CYS A 456 3.00 4.49 7.57
CA CYS A 456 3.95 5.20 8.40
C CYS A 456 3.67 4.89 9.90
N SER A 457 2.48 4.39 10.25
CA SER A 457 2.13 3.94 11.60
C SER A 457 2.72 2.56 11.92
N MET A 458 4.03 2.43 12.19
CA MET A 458 4.65 1.51 13.17
C MET A 458 6.18 1.73 13.24
N PRO A 459 6.81 1.63 14.43
CA PRO A 459 8.24 1.89 14.62
C PRO A 459 9.12 0.76 14.11
N VAL A 460 10.33 1.11 13.66
CA VAL A 460 11.35 0.18 13.18
C VAL A 460 12.66 0.62 13.80
N ASP A 461 13.23 -0.18 14.69
CA ASP A 461 14.63 -0.01 15.08
C ASP A 461 15.37 -1.35 15.05
N GLU A 462 16.50 -1.38 14.34
CA GLU A 462 17.48 -2.49 14.31
C GLU A 462 18.68 -1.98 15.10
N ASP A 463 18.54 -2.03 16.42
CA ASP A 463 19.60 -2.36 17.35
C ASP A 463 18.89 -2.62 18.68
N THR A 464 19.18 -3.77 19.29
CA THR A 464 18.44 -4.34 20.42
C THR A 464 18.35 -3.39 21.60
N ALA A 465 17.27 -2.61 21.65
CA ALA A 465 16.65 -2.07 22.84
C ALA A 465 15.16 -2.02 22.54
N SER A 466 14.36 -2.67 23.39
CA SER A 466 12.92 -2.44 23.40
C SER A 466 12.65 -0.94 23.30
N TYR A 467 11.84 -0.48 22.34
CA TYR A 467 11.00 0.68 22.66
C TYR A 467 9.98 0.16 23.66
N TYR A 468 10.39 0.21 24.91
CA TYR A 468 9.55 0.83 25.90
C TYR A 468 9.00 2.11 25.23
N ASN A 469 7.73 2.11 24.79
CA ASN A 469 6.89 3.12 25.41
C ASN A 469 7.18 2.95 26.90
N PRO A 470 7.60 3.95 27.66
CA PRO A 470 7.47 3.80 29.10
C PRO A 470 6.06 3.23 29.29
N PRO A 471 5.93 2.02 29.88
CA PRO A 471 4.64 1.39 30.05
C PRO A 471 3.75 2.47 30.62
N SER A 472 2.53 2.56 30.10
CA SER A 472 1.54 3.53 30.58
C SER A 472 1.72 3.63 32.09
N ILE A 473 1.73 4.84 32.63
CA ILE A 473 1.84 5.01 34.08
C ILE A 473 0.68 4.27 34.79
N TYR A 474 -0.36 3.92 34.03
CA TYR A 474 -1.54 3.14 34.40
C TYR A 474 -1.46 1.64 34.04
N GLY A 475 -0.39 1.18 33.41
CA GLY A 475 -0.21 -0.20 32.97
C GLY A 475 -1.15 -0.63 31.84
N ASP A 476 -1.19 -1.92 31.53
CA ASP A 476 -1.98 -2.46 30.42
C ASP A 476 -3.48 -2.63 30.74
N ASP A 477 -3.87 -2.42 32.00
CA ASP A 477 -5.23 -2.67 32.49
C ASP A 477 -5.63 -1.60 33.52
N ILE A 478 -6.32 -0.56 33.03
CA ILE A 478 -6.75 0.60 33.83
C ILE A 478 -7.68 0.20 34.99
N SER A 479 -8.36 -0.95 34.90
CA SER A 479 -9.24 -1.48 35.96
C SER A 479 -8.47 -1.95 37.20
N LYS A 480 -7.15 -2.10 37.10
CA LYS A 480 -6.28 -2.48 38.23
C LYS A 480 -5.57 -1.28 38.86
N VAL A 481 -5.72 -0.08 38.28
CA VAL A 481 -5.08 1.12 38.80
C VAL A 481 -5.87 1.66 40.00
N PRO A 482 -5.18 2.05 41.09
CA PRO A 482 -5.82 2.69 42.24
C PRO A 482 -6.54 3.98 41.85
N THR A 483 -7.72 4.19 42.42
CA THR A 483 -8.59 5.36 42.15
C THR A 483 -7.89 6.69 42.39
N GLU A 484 -7.07 6.79 43.44
CA GLU A 484 -6.28 7.98 43.78
C GLU A 484 -5.23 8.35 42.72
N MET A 485 -4.84 7.38 41.87
CA MET A 485 -3.89 7.60 40.78
C MET A 485 -4.59 8.02 39.49
N LEU A 486 -5.83 7.57 39.29
CA LEU A 486 -6.66 7.86 38.12
C LEU A 486 -7.42 9.17 38.27
N ILE A 487 -7.94 9.44 39.46
CA ILE A 487 -8.87 10.52 39.74
C ILE A 487 -8.30 11.40 40.85
N GLY A 488 -8.03 12.66 40.55
CA GLY A 488 -7.71 13.66 41.56
C GLY A 488 -8.88 14.56 41.84
N LYS A 489 -9.09 14.87 43.12
CA LYS A 489 -10.12 15.77 43.59
C LYS A 489 -9.47 17.12 43.93
N ALA A 490 -10.10 18.23 43.54
CA ALA A 490 -9.64 19.55 43.96
C ALA A 490 -9.75 19.71 45.49
N GLU A 491 -8.70 20.20 46.12
CA GLU A 491 -8.67 20.51 47.55
C GLU A 491 -8.41 22.00 47.73
N ASN A 492 -9.25 22.69 48.52
CA ASN A 492 -9.16 24.14 48.70
C ASN A 492 -9.08 24.92 47.38
N ASN A 493 -9.88 24.52 46.38
CA ASN A 493 -9.90 25.12 45.04
C ASN A 493 -8.56 25.03 44.28
N ALA A 494 -7.71 24.07 44.62
CA ALA A 494 -6.48 23.80 43.89
C ALA A 494 -6.39 22.33 43.51
N LEU A 495 -5.84 22.06 42.32
CA LEU A 495 -5.57 20.71 41.84
C LEU A 495 -4.22 20.68 41.13
N LYS A 496 -3.46 19.61 41.33
CA LYS A 496 -2.21 19.37 40.60
C LYS A 496 -2.40 18.22 39.61
N ILE A 497 -2.00 18.44 38.36
CA ILE A 497 -1.92 17.43 37.32
C ILE A 497 -0.47 17.37 36.83
N SER A 498 0.16 16.20 36.95
CA SER A 498 1.54 15.98 36.52
C SER A 498 1.53 15.27 35.17
N GLY A 499 2.31 15.77 34.22
CA GLY A 499 2.54 15.05 32.98
C GLY A 499 3.78 14.16 33.12
N ILE A 500 3.63 12.86 32.89
CA ILE A 500 4.70 11.87 33.01
C ILE A 500 4.75 11.06 31.72
N GLY A 501 5.85 11.18 30.96
CA GLY A 501 5.91 10.62 29.62
C GLY A 501 4.83 11.27 28.75
N TYR A 502 3.92 10.49 28.18
CA TYR A 502 2.84 10.99 27.31
C TYR A 502 1.46 11.07 27.99
N GLU A 503 1.35 10.79 29.30
CA GLU A 503 0.07 10.73 30.02
C GLU A 503 -0.01 11.77 31.16
N LEU A 504 -1.23 12.21 31.47
CA LEU A 504 -1.52 13.06 32.63
C LEU A 504 -1.85 12.21 33.85
N GLN A 505 -1.37 12.63 35.01
CA GLN A 505 -1.66 12.05 36.31
C GLN A 505 -2.12 13.12 37.31
N PRO A 506 -3.35 13.06 37.83
CA PRO A 506 -4.39 12.09 37.51
C PRO A 506 -4.92 12.24 36.07
N LEU A 507 -5.55 11.18 35.55
CA LEU A 507 -6.16 11.15 34.21
C LEU A 507 -7.51 11.88 34.18
N ALA A 508 -8.23 11.80 35.29
CA ALA A 508 -9.47 12.53 35.54
C ALA A 508 -9.30 13.46 36.74
N ALA A 509 -9.86 14.65 36.63
CA ALA A 509 -9.93 15.63 37.68
C ALA A 509 -11.38 15.82 38.11
N VAL A 510 -11.65 16.08 39.39
CA VAL A 510 -12.98 16.43 39.88
C VAL A 510 -12.93 17.83 40.46
N VAL A 511 -13.81 18.72 39.99
CA VAL A 511 -13.87 20.13 40.39
C VAL A 511 -15.29 20.55 40.71
N GLU A 512 -15.45 21.47 41.66
CA GLU A 512 -16.76 21.94 42.10
C GLU A 512 -17.30 23.05 41.19
N LYS A 513 -18.58 22.92 40.81
CA LYS A 513 -19.32 23.94 40.07
C LYS A 513 -19.45 25.23 40.87
N GLY A 514 -19.28 26.36 40.18
CA GLY A 514 -19.41 27.70 40.75
C GLY A 514 -18.21 28.17 41.58
N SER A 515 -17.21 27.31 41.79
CA SER A 515 -15.97 27.63 42.50
C SER A 515 -14.81 27.77 41.51
N THR A 516 -14.05 28.87 41.58
CA THR A 516 -12.84 29.03 40.78
C THR A 516 -11.77 28.08 41.28
N THR A 517 -11.34 27.13 40.45
CA THR A 517 -10.29 26.16 40.75
C THR A 517 -9.02 26.48 39.97
N VAL A 518 -7.88 26.52 40.66
CA VAL A 518 -6.55 26.68 40.06
C VAL A 518 -5.97 25.30 39.77
N ILE A 519 -5.81 24.96 38.49
CA ILE A 519 -5.18 23.73 38.05
C ILE A 519 -3.71 24.02 37.73
N THR A 520 -2.82 23.36 38.47
CA THR A 520 -1.37 23.43 38.25
C THR A 520 -0.93 22.21 37.45
N PHE A 521 -0.52 22.43 36.20
CA PHE A 521 0.09 21.44 35.34
C PHE A 521 1.61 21.42 35.53
N ASP A 522 2.13 20.30 36.02
CA ASP A 522 3.56 20.04 36.14
C ASP A 522 4.03 19.21 34.96
N PHE A 523 4.52 19.88 33.92
CA PHE A 523 5.00 19.27 32.68
C PHE A 523 6.52 19.11 32.64
N THR A 524 7.17 19.05 33.81
CA THR A 524 8.63 18.88 33.90
C THR A 524 9.07 17.57 33.23
N ASP A 525 8.32 16.48 33.45
CA ASP A 525 8.58 15.13 32.94
C ASP A 525 7.62 14.72 31.80
N PHE A 526 6.90 15.68 31.23
CA PHE A 526 5.94 15.43 30.13
C PHE A 526 6.64 15.54 28.77
N ASP A 527 6.41 14.54 27.93
CA ASP A 527 6.86 14.47 26.56
C ASP A 527 6.03 15.44 25.71
N ASN A 528 6.70 16.20 24.86
CA ASN A 528 6.06 17.23 24.02
C ASN A 528 5.18 18.19 24.83
N ALA A 529 5.67 18.78 25.92
CA ALA A 529 4.92 19.71 26.76
C ALA A 529 4.53 21.03 26.06
N ASP A 530 5.36 21.54 25.16
CA ASP A 530 5.18 22.88 24.60
C ASP A 530 4.00 22.95 23.63
N GLY A 531 3.15 23.98 23.72
CA GLY A 531 2.06 24.24 22.77
C GLY A 531 0.76 24.67 23.42
N THR A 532 -0.29 24.81 22.60
CA THR A 532 -1.61 25.25 23.07
C THR A 532 -2.44 24.09 23.58
N TYR A 533 -2.98 24.26 24.78
CA TYR A 533 -3.90 23.36 25.44
C TYR A 533 -5.26 24.05 25.53
N VAL A 534 -6.31 23.29 25.25
CA VAL A 534 -7.69 23.76 25.28
C VAL A 534 -8.43 22.90 26.30
N ILE A 535 -9.12 23.53 27.23
CA ILE A 535 -10.11 22.88 28.08
C ILE A 535 -11.47 23.19 27.45
N ALA A 536 -12.14 22.17 26.94
CA ALA A 536 -13.40 22.31 26.25
C ALA A 536 -14.48 21.43 26.88
N ASP A 537 -15.75 21.82 26.75
CA ASP A 537 -16.87 20.99 27.15
C ASP A 537 -16.91 19.72 26.29
N GLY A 538 -16.98 18.56 26.94
CA GLY A 538 -16.91 17.24 26.32
C GLY A 538 -18.15 16.88 25.51
N TYR A 539 -19.28 17.56 25.71
CA TYR A 539 -20.52 17.33 24.97
C TYR A 539 -20.75 18.35 23.86
N THR A 540 -20.46 19.64 24.12
CA THR A 540 -20.71 20.72 23.15
C THR A 540 -19.47 21.05 22.31
N GLY A 541 -18.27 20.71 22.80
CA GLY A 541 -16.99 21.12 22.21
C GLY A 541 -16.68 22.61 22.38
N GLU A 542 -17.46 23.34 23.17
CA GLU A 542 -17.24 24.76 23.44
C GLU A 542 -15.99 24.95 24.31
N GLU A 543 -15.12 25.88 23.91
CA GLU A 543 -13.92 26.20 24.67
C GLU A 543 -14.29 26.89 25.99
N ILE A 544 -13.92 26.26 27.10
CA ILE A 544 -14.05 26.84 28.44
C ILE A 544 -12.87 27.78 28.72
N THR A 545 -11.66 27.33 28.38
CA THR A 545 -10.44 28.14 28.47
C THR A 545 -9.33 27.51 27.62
N SER A 546 -8.33 28.30 27.25
CA SER A 546 -7.10 27.80 26.63
C SER A 546 -5.88 28.46 27.23
N PHE A 547 -4.76 27.74 27.18
CA PHE A 547 -3.47 28.23 27.67
C PHE A 547 -2.34 27.69 26.79
N THR A 548 -1.28 28.47 26.64
CA THR A 548 -0.05 28.00 25.98
C THR A 548 0.88 27.51 27.06
N ALA A 549 1.13 26.20 27.09
CA ALA A 549 2.02 25.59 28.06
C ALA A 549 3.46 25.57 27.52
N VAL A 550 4.40 25.68 28.45
CA VAL A 550 5.83 25.41 28.23
C VAL A 550 6.31 24.34 29.19
N LYS A 551 7.41 23.66 28.86
CA LYS A 551 8.00 22.66 29.74
C LYS A 551 8.30 23.24 31.13
N GLY A 552 7.78 22.58 32.18
CA GLY A 552 7.81 23.07 33.56
C GLY A 552 6.41 23.27 34.14
N ILE A 553 6.27 24.20 35.10
CA ILE A 553 5.00 24.43 35.81
C ILE A 553 4.16 25.48 35.08
N ASN A 554 2.91 25.12 34.78
CA ASN A 554 1.90 25.98 34.15
C ASN A 554 0.66 26.02 35.05
N GLN A 555 0.01 27.17 35.16
CA GLN A 555 -1.20 27.33 35.97
C GLN A 555 -2.33 27.87 35.11
N VAL A 556 -3.52 27.29 35.27
CA VAL A 556 -4.74 27.77 34.63
C VAL A 556 -5.87 27.83 35.66
N GLU A 557 -6.72 28.83 35.54
CA GLU A 557 -7.91 28.96 36.39
C GLU A 557 -9.15 28.59 35.58
N ILE A 558 -10.04 27.80 36.19
CA ILE A 558 -11.35 27.49 35.63
C ILE A 558 -12.45 27.82 36.63
N THR A 559 -13.58 28.33 36.15
CA THR A 559 -14.78 28.57 36.97
C THR A 559 -15.97 27.91 36.27
N PRO A 560 -16.18 26.60 36.49
CA PRO A 560 -17.25 25.86 35.84
C PRO A 560 -18.63 26.40 36.25
N VAL A 561 -19.50 26.65 35.28
CA VAL A 561 -20.84 27.24 35.54
C VAL A 561 -21.94 26.19 35.55
N GLU A 562 -21.71 25.06 34.87
CA GLU A 562 -22.64 23.94 34.72
C GLU A 562 -21.96 22.61 35.04
N THR A 563 -22.78 21.63 35.44
CA THR A 563 -22.33 20.26 35.72
C THR A 563 -22.13 19.56 34.39
N SER A 564 -20.88 19.30 34.01
CA SER A 564 -20.51 18.75 32.71
C SER A 564 -19.13 18.07 32.79
N LEU A 565 -18.78 17.32 31.76
CA LEU A 565 -17.47 16.70 31.59
C LEU A 565 -16.64 17.60 30.68
N TYR A 566 -15.49 18.10 31.12
CA TYR A 566 -14.57 18.85 30.28
C TYR A 566 -13.39 17.98 29.83
N GLY A 567 -12.92 18.17 28.60
CA GLY A 567 -11.74 17.52 28.06
C GLY A 567 -10.53 18.46 28.06
N ILE A 568 -9.36 17.94 28.47
CA ILE A 568 -8.06 18.61 28.31
C ILE A 568 -7.47 18.15 26.98
N VAL A 569 -7.43 19.04 26.00
CA VAL A 569 -7.09 18.72 24.61
C VAL A 569 -5.82 19.45 24.18
N LYS A 570 -4.96 18.74 23.45
CA LYS A 570 -3.83 19.32 22.72
C LYS A 570 -3.87 18.89 21.26
N GLY A 571 -4.06 19.85 20.35
CA GLY A 571 -4.33 19.53 18.94
C GLY A 571 -5.59 18.69 18.80
N ASN A 572 -5.46 17.43 18.34
CA ASN A 572 -6.58 16.46 18.26
C ASN A 572 -6.52 15.37 19.33
N ALA A 573 -5.60 15.47 20.31
CA ALA A 573 -5.43 14.47 21.35
C ALA A 573 -6.13 14.91 22.65
N LEU A 574 -7.04 14.06 23.16
CA LEU A 574 -7.57 14.17 24.51
C LEU A 574 -6.54 13.58 25.48
N LEU A 575 -6.05 14.40 26.41
CA LEU A 575 -4.98 14.03 27.35
C LEU A 575 -5.51 13.65 28.74
N GLY A 576 -6.69 14.13 29.08
CA GLY A 576 -7.36 13.89 30.36
C GLY A 576 -8.71 14.58 30.39
N ILE A 577 -9.44 14.38 31.47
CA ILE A 577 -10.79 14.90 31.64
C ILE A 577 -10.95 15.61 32.99
N ILE A 578 -11.93 16.49 33.07
CA ILE A 578 -12.31 17.22 34.28
C ILE A 578 -13.81 17.05 34.46
N GLU A 579 -14.22 16.26 35.43
CA GLU A 579 -15.61 16.08 35.83
C GLU A 579 -16.04 17.24 36.75
N VAL A 580 -17.05 17.98 36.33
CA VAL A 580 -17.61 19.08 37.13
C VAL A 580 -18.83 18.58 37.89
N VAL A 581 -18.83 18.79 39.21
CA VAL A 581 -19.82 18.25 40.13
C VAL A 581 -20.46 19.34 40.97
N ASP A 582 -21.69 19.13 41.44
CA ASP A 582 -22.42 20.14 42.22
C ASP A 582 -21.84 20.37 43.63
N SER A 583 -21.24 19.34 44.25
CA SER A 583 -20.52 19.50 45.53
C SER A 583 -19.44 18.46 45.69
N ILE A 584 -18.23 18.89 46.01
CA ILE A 584 -17.06 18.01 46.03
C ILE A 584 -16.96 17.13 47.29
N ASP A 585 -17.62 17.53 48.38
CA ASP A 585 -17.47 16.92 49.72
C ASP A 585 -18.13 15.55 49.88
N ASN A 586 -19.13 15.23 49.05
CA ASN A 586 -19.95 14.02 49.18
C ASN A 586 -19.80 13.02 48.02
N ILE A 587 -18.71 13.10 47.26
CA ILE A 587 -18.51 12.31 46.04
C ILE A 587 -17.81 10.99 46.34
N ASP A 588 -18.39 9.91 45.83
CA ASP A 588 -17.73 8.62 45.76
C ASP A 588 -16.85 8.54 44.50
N LEU A 589 -15.53 8.63 44.69
CA LEU A 589 -14.57 8.54 43.59
C LEU A 589 -14.56 7.16 42.92
N GLU A 590 -14.98 6.09 43.62
CA GLU A 590 -15.13 4.76 42.99
C GLU A 590 -16.32 4.71 42.04
N GLU A 591 -17.40 5.45 42.32
CA GLU A 591 -18.55 5.54 41.41
C GLU A 591 -18.16 6.25 40.11
N ILE A 592 -17.44 7.37 40.21
CA ILE A 592 -16.90 8.09 39.05
C ILE A 592 -15.92 7.20 38.28
N ARG A 593 -15.02 6.49 38.98
CA ARG A 593 -14.09 5.56 38.34
C ARG A 593 -14.81 4.46 37.56
N ASN A 594 -15.85 3.85 38.15
CA ASN A 594 -16.60 2.80 37.47
C ASN A 594 -17.34 3.33 36.24
N TYR A 595 -17.85 4.57 36.28
CA TYR A 595 -18.44 5.25 35.14
C TYR A 595 -17.41 5.45 34.01
N LEU A 596 -16.24 6.01 34.34
CA LEU A 596 -15.17 6.32 33.38
C LEU A 596 -14.49 5.09 32.76
N ILE A 597 -14.54 3.93 33.41
CA ILE A 597 -13.98 2.68 32.88
C ILE A 597 -15.02 1.91 32.04
N ALA A 598 -16.32 2.18 32.25
CA ALA A 598 -17.41 1.46 31.58
C ALA A 598 -17.82 2.06 30.23
N GLU A 599 -17.63 3.38 30.04
CA GLU A 599 -17.76 4.10 28.76
C GLU A 599 -16.43 4.15 28.01
#